data_AF-A0A953F6A0-F1
#
_entry.id   AF-A0A953F6A0-F1
#
_cell.length_a   1.000
_cell.length_b   1.000
_cell.length_c   1.000
_cell.angle_alpha   90.00
_cell.angle_beta   90.00
_cell.angle_gamma   90.00
#
_symmetry.space_group_name_H-M   'P 1'
#
loop_
_entity.id
_entity.type
_entity.pdbx_description
1 polymer ?
#
loop_
_entity_poly.entity_id
_entity_poly.type
_entity_poly.pdbx_seq_one_letter_code
_entity_poly.pdbx_strand_id
1 'polypeptide(L)'
;MDRFTALNIFNISEEEFAEEGGSDRYEELLFELANYFLQNFPHPLLIDGRLKKLDTLEEAWKALGGREEAVLDSSLVLPEEIRDLSTLIQFYDEQLAQCRTRLANSQSAALLRKNLGELKVLQQWWDREFIRLTGELAVEPTVMPSKYPDTSAMRKSIKHSDFSFASENVDLLLPFKEEKNRILKQGHGR
;
A
#
# COMPACT_ATOMS: atom_id res chain seq x y z
N MET A 1 -14.52 -21.89 6.69
CA MET A 1 -13.40 -22.14 7.62
C MET A 1 -13.96 -22.45 9.00
N ASP A 2 -13.39 -23.40 9.74
CA ASP A 2 -13.78 -23.67 11.13
C ASP A 2 -13.07 -22.71 12.11
N ARG A 3 -13.62 -22.58 13.34
CA ARG A 3 -13.12 -21.65 14.36
C ARG A 3 -11.67 -21.91 14.77
N PHE A 4 -11.27 -23.18 14.90
CA PHE A 4 -9.91 -23.54 15.30
C PHE A 4 -8.88 -23.15 14.24
N THR A 5 -9.18 -23.42 12.96
CA THR A 5 -8.36 -22.96 11.83
C THR A 5 -8.27 -21.43 11.77
N ALA A 6 -9.37 -20.73 12.05
CA ALA A 6 -9.38 -19.27 12.07
C ALA A 6 -8.48 -18.69 13.17
N LEU A 7 -8.55 -19.20 14.40
CA LEU A 7 -7.67 -18.79 15.50
C LEU A 7 -6.18 -18.99 15.17
N ASN A 8 -5.83 -20.11 14.52
CA ASN A 8 -4.46 -20.37 14.07
C ASN A 8 -3.96 -19.34 13.04
N ILE A 9 -4.84 -18.81 12.16
CA ILE A 9 -4.47 -17.75 11.20
C ILE A 9 -4.14 -16.44 11.91
N PHE A 10 -4.88 -16.10 12.97
CA PHE A 10 -4.58 -14.94 13.82
C PHE A 10 -3.38 -15.17 14.76
N ASN A 11 -2.97 -16.43 14.93
CA ASN A 11 -1.96 -16.89 15.87
C ASN A 11 -2.30 -16.47 17.31
N ILE A 12 -3.54 -16.74 17.71
CA ILE A 12 -4.09 -16.46 19.05
C ILE A 12 -4.88 -17.67 19.55
N SER A 13 -4.95 -17.83 20.87
CA SER A 13 -5.78 -18.82 21.54
C SER A 13 -7.24 -18.36 21.67
N GLU A 14 -8.12 -19.29 22.02
CA GLU A 14 -9.54 -18.98 22.31
C GLU A 14 -9.68 -18.05 23.53
N GLU A 15 -8.81 -18.23 24.53
CA GLU A 15 -8.76 -17.41 25.75
C GLU A 15 -8.33 -15.97 25.42
N GLU A 16 -7.25 -15.80 24.66
CA GLU A 16 -6.77 -14.48 24.19
C GLU A 16 -7.81 -13.79 23.31
N PHE A 17 -8.48 -14.51 22.40
CA PHE A 17 -9.55 -13.94 21.57
C PHE A 17 -10.72 -13.39 22.41
N ALA A 18 -11.03 -14.03 23.54
CA ALA A 18 -12.10 -13.62 24.44
C ALA A 18 -11.70 -12.45 25.36
N GLU A 19 -10.43 -12.38 25.80
CA GLU A 19 -9.93 -11.35 26.71
C GLU A 19 -9.49 -10.06 26.01
N GLU A 20 -8.72 -10.16 24.93
CA GLU A 20 -8.16 -9.01 24.21
C GLU A 20 -9.13 -8.47 23.14
N GLY A 21 -10.16 -9.24 22.80
CA GLY A 21 -11.08 -8.94 21.72
C GLY A 21 -10.37 -9.08 20.38
N GLY A 22 -10.65 -10.16 19.63
CA GLY A 22 -9.96 -10.41 18.36
C GLY A 22 -10.05 -9.32 17.29
N SER A 23 -10.80 -8.23 17.52
CA SER A 23 -10.75 -7.00 16.72
C SER A 23 -9.36 -6.38 16.71
N ASP A 24 -8.68 -6.29 17.86
CA ASP A 24 -7.38 -5.63 17.98
C ASP A 24 -6.32 -6.36 17.14
N ARG A 25 -6.33 -7.69 17.19
CA ARG A 25 -5.41 -8.52 16.39
C ARG A 25 -5.71 -8.43 14.89
N TYR A 26 -6.99 -8.36 14.53
CA TYR A 26 -7.41 -8.17 13.15
C TYR A 26 -6.95 -6.82 12.60
N GLU A 27 -7.16 -5.74 13.36
CA GLU A 27 -6.71 -4.39 13.01
C GLU A 27 -5.18 -4.30 12.88
N GLU A 28 -4.43 -4.95 13.78
CA GLU A 28 -2.96 -4.99 13.68
C GLU A 28 -2.48 -5.65 12.38
N LEU A 29 -3.07 -6.78 11.99
CA LEU A 29 -2.70 -7.48 10.75
C LEU A 29 -3.03 -6.67 9.50
N LEU A 30 -4.15 -5.94 9.50
CA LEU A 30 -4.50 -5.02 8.41
C LEU A 30 -3.50 -3.86 8.33
N PHE A 31 -3.14 -3.28 9.47
CA PHE A 31 -2.15 -2.22 9.54
C PHE A 31 -0.78 -2.66 9.02
N GLU A 32 -0.29 -3.83 9.44
CA GLU A 32 0.98 -4.40 8.96
C GLU A 32 0.98 -4.58 7.44
N LEU A 33 -0.12 -5.08 6.88
CA LEU A 33 -0.28 -5.27 5.45
C LEU A 33 -0.31 -3.95 4.68
N ALA A 34 -1.07 -2.96 5.16
CA ALA A 34 -1.10 -1.63 4.56
C ALA A 34 0.29 -0.97 4.60
N ASN A 35 0.95 -1.01 5.77
CA ASN A 35 2.25 -0.39 5.97
C ASN A 35 3.34 -0.99 5.07
N TYR A 36 3.27 -2.29 4.76
CA TYR A 36 4.15 -2.91 3.77
C TYR A 36 4.11 -2.18 2.42
N PHE A 37 2.93 -1.88 1.88
CA PHE A 37 2.80 -1.21 0.57
C PHE A 37 2.96 0.31 0.64
N LEU A 38 2.84 0.93 1.82
CA LEU A 38 3.22 2.32 2.02
C LEU A 38 4.75 2.51 1.93
N GLN A 39 5.51 1.53 2.44
CA GLN A 39 6.97 1.61 2.51
C GLN A 39 7.69 1.04 1.28
N ASN A 40 7.01 0.21 0.48
CA ASN A 40 7.64 -0.50 -0.64
C ASN A 40 7.05 -0.07 -1.99
N PHE A 41 7.77 -0.41 -3.06
CA PHE A 41 7.26 -0.26 -4.42
C PHE A 41 6.12 -1.28 -4.67
N PRO A 42 4.99 -0.85 -5.26
CA PRO A 42 3.81 -1.69 -5.40
C PRO A 42 3.92 -2.68 -6.56
N HIS A 43 4.60 -3.80 -6.34
CA HIS A 43 4.76 -4.82 -7.39
C HIS A 43 3.48 -5.66 -7.57
N PRO A 44 2.92 -5.83 -8.80
CA PRO A 44 1.64 -6.51 -9.01
C PRO A 44 1.59 -7.95 -8.48
N LEU A 45 2.67 -8.73 -8.68
CA LEU A 45 2.78 -10.10 -8.15
C LEU A 45 2.80 -10.16 -6.62
N LEU A 46 3.44 -9.18 -5.96
CA LEU A 46 3.45 -9.10 -4.50
C LEU A 46 2.06 -8.72 -4.00
N ILE A 47 1.39 -7.80 -4.69
CA ILE A 47 0.00 -7.43 -4.39
C ILE A 47 -0.89 -8.68 -4.49
N ASP A 48 -0.80 -9.47 -5.56
CA ASP A 48 -1.61 -10.70 -5.70
C ASP A 48 -1.35 -11.72 -4.59
N GLY A 49 -0.09 -11.91 -4.20
CA GLY A 49 0.26 -12.77 -3.08
C GLY A 49 -0.33 -12.29 -1.75
N ARG A 50 -0.40 -10.97 -1.54
CA ARG A 50 -0.95 -10.36 -0.33
C ARG A 50 -2.48 -10.31 -0.33
N LEU A 51 -3.12 -10.08 -1.47
CA LEU A 51 -4.57 -10.16 -1.63
C LEU A 51 -5.07 -11.56 -1.25
N LYS A 52 -4.42 -12.63 -1.72
CA LYS A 52 -4.80 -14.01 -1.32
C LYS A 52 -4.72 -14.25 0.19
N LYS A 53 -3.72 -13.66 0.86
CA LYS A 53 -3.58 -13.74 2.33
C LYS A 53 -4.67 -12.94 3.02
N LEU A 54 -5.03 -11.78 2.48
CA LEU A 54 -6.12 -10.95 2.99
C LEU A 54 -7.47 -11.67 2.88
N ASP A 55 -7.71 -12.39 1.78
CA ASP A 55 -8.92 -13.20 1.60
C ASP A 55 -9.03 -14.28 2.68
N THR A 56 -7.90 -14.94 2.96
CA THR A 56 -7.81 -15.95 4.03
C THR A 56 -8.06 -15.34 5.41
N LEU A 57 -7.57 -14.12 5.65
CA LEU A 57 -7.78 -13.36 6.88
C LEU A 57 -9.26 -12.95 7.05
N GLU A 58 -9.92 -12.49 5.98
CA GLU A 58 -11.35 -12.15 6.00
C GLU A 58 -12.22 -13.37 6.28
N GLU A 59 -11.91 -14.51 5.68
CA GLU A 59 -12.62 -15.76 5.95
C GLU A 59 -12.45 -16.21 7.41
N ALA A 60 -11.24 -16.06 7.95
CA ALA A 60 -10.97 -16.32 9.36
C ALA A 60 -11.76 -15.37 10.27
N TRP A 61 -11.75 -14.07 9.98
CA TRP A 61 -12.49 -13.06 10.74
C TRP A 61 -13.99 -13.36 10.77
N LYS A 62 -14.58 -13.69 9.62
CA LYS A 62 -15.98 -14.08 9.49
C LYS A 62 -16.29 -15.34 10.31
N ALA A 63 -15.40 -16.34 10.29
CA ALA A 63 -15.56 -17.57 11.08
C ALA A 63 -15.50 -17.33 12.59
N LEU A 64 -14.84 -16.25 13.04
CA LEU A 64 -14.79 -15.83 14.44
C LEU A 64 -15.95 -14.93 14.87
N GLY A 65 -16.90 -14.63 13.97
CA GLY A 65 -18.06 -13.77 14.24
C GLY A 65 -17.86 -12.31 13.87
N GLY A 66 -16.74 -12.00 13.19
CA GLY A 66 -16.46 -10.68 12.64
C GLY A 66 -17.46 -10.24 11.58
N ARG A 67 -17.70 -8.93 11.50
CA ARG A 67 -18.58 -8.32 10.49
C ARG A 67 -17.76 -7.79 9.33
N GLU A 68 -18.33 -7.93 8.13
CA GLU A 68 -17.81 -7.32 6.92
C GLU A 68 -18.33 -5.89 6.81
N GLU A 69 -17.44 -4.96 6.48
CA GLU A 69 -17.82 -3.57 6.24
C GLU A 69 -18.14 -3.34 4.77
N ALA A 70 -19.13 -2.49 4.52
CA ALA A 70 -19.49 -2.07 3.18
C ALA A 70 -18.41 -1.15 2.60
N VAL A 71 -18.03 -1.40 1.36
CA VAL A 71 -17.04 -0.60 0.64
C VAL A 71 -17.75 0.52 -0.12
N LEU A 72 -17.38 1.78 0.15
CA LEU A 72 -17.84 2.92 -0.63
C LEU A 72 -17.19 2.95 -2.01
N ASP A 73 -17.95 3.41 -3.00
CA ASP A 73 -17.58 3.32 -4.41
C ASP A 73 -16.73 4.53 -4.85
N SER A 74 -15.44 4.57 -4.45
CA SER A 74 -14.42 5.34 -5.17
C SER A 74 -13.79 4.46 -6.25
N SER A 75 -13.56 4.96 -7.46
CA SER A 75 -12.85 4.20 -8.48
C SER A 75 -11.66 5.01 -8.98
N LEU A 76 -10.50 4.36 -9.06
CA LEU A 76 -9.41 4.82 -9.90
C LEU A 76 -9.91 5.01 -11.34
N VAL A 77 -9.65 6.19 -11.92
CA VAL A 77 -9.96 6.50 -13.32
C VAL A 77 -8.64 6.71 -14.04
N LEU A 78 -8.36 5.82 -15.00
CA LEU A 78 -7.17 5.88 -15.82
C LEU A 78 -7.49 6.53 -17.18
N PRO A 79 -6.63 7.41 -17.69
CA PRO A 79 -6.77 7.91 -19.04
C PRO A 79 -6.52 6.79 -20.05
N GLU A 80 -7.22 6.86 -21.18
CA GLU A 80 -7.05 5.90 -22.27
C GLU A 80 -5.65 5.97 -22.88
N GLU A 81 -5.07 7.17 -23.00
CA GLU A 81 -3.74 7.39 -23.55
C GLU A 81 -3.06 8.63 -22.93
N ILE A 82 -1.74 8.56 -22.74
CA ILE A 82 -0.88 9.70 -22.43
C ILE A 82 0.20 9.87 -23.50
N ARG A 83 0.40 11.08 -24.03
CA ARG A 83 1.23 11.27 -25.24
C ARG A 83 2.72 11.44 -24.98
N ASP A 84 3.11 11.77 -23.77
CA ASP A 84 4.50 12.08 -23.43
C ASP A 84 4.88 11.59 -22.03
N LEU A 85 6.17 11.35 -21.84
CA LEU A 85 6.70 10.74 -20.62
C LEU A 85 6.56 11.64 -19.39
N SER A 86 6.62 12.97 -19.55
CA SER A 86 6.49 13.92 -18.44
C SER A 86 5.07 13.89 -17.87
N THR A 87 4.06 13.90 -18.73
CA THR A 87 2.65 13.78 -18.35
C THR A 87 2.38 12.41 -17.72
N LEU A 88 3.02 11.35 -18.22
CA LEU A 88 2.87 10.00 -17.65
C LEU A 88 3.41 9.94 -16.22
N ILE A 89 4.64 10.43 -15.99
CA ILE A 89 5.27 10.50 -14.67
C ILE A 89 4.40 11.30 -13.71
N GLN A 90 3.96 12.49 -14.11
CA GLN A 90 3.17 13.35 -13.25
C GLN A 90 1.85 12.69 -12.85
N PHE A 91 1.10 12.14 -13.82
CA PHE A 91 -0.16 11.47 -13.54
C PHE A 91 0.02 10.28 -12.60
N TYR A 92 1.06 9.47 -12.83
CA TYR A 92 1.34 8.31 -12.00
C TYR A 92 1.69 8.70 -10.57
N ASP A 93 2.56 9.70 -10.36
CA ASP A 93 2.92 10.19 -9.03
C ASP A 93 1.70 10.69 -8.25
N GLU A 94 0.82 11.45 -8.92
CA GLU A 94 -0.44 11.95 -8.34
C GLU A 94 -1.38 10.81 -7.93
N GLN A 95 -1.60 9.83 -8.80
CA GLN A 95 -2.47 8.69 -8.50
C GLN A 95 -1.85 7.75 -7.46
N LEU A 96 -0.53 7.55 -7.47
CA LEU A 96 0.18 6.74 -6.49
C LEU A 96 0.06 7.35 -5.10
N ALA A 97 0.21 8.67 -4.97
CA ALA A 97 0.00 9.38 -3.72
C ALA A 97 -1.44 9.18 -3.21
N GLN A 98 -2.44 9.31 -4.08
CA GLN A 98 -3.84 9.08 -3.71
C GLN A 98 -4.10 7.63 -3.26
N CYS A 99 -3.57 6.64 -3.98
CA CYS A 99 -3.68 5.24 -3.61
C CYS A 99 -3.03 4.97 -2.24
N ARG A 100 -1.86 5.56 -1.97
CA ARG A 100 -1.19 5.46 -0.67
C ARG A 100 -1.98 6.12 0.46
N THR A 101 -2.56 7.29 0.23
CA THR A 101 -3.46 7.91 1.21
C THR A 101 -4.67 7.03 1.50
N ARG A 102 -5.29 6.41 0.48
CA ARG A 102 -6.42 5.48 0.69
C ARG A 102 -5.99 4.21 1.45
N LEU A 103 -4.81 3.67 1.13
CA LEU A 103 -4.24 2.52 1.85
C LEU A 103 -4.02 2.84 3.34
N ALA A 104 -3.41 3.98 3.66
CA ALA A 104 -3.15 4.39 5.03
C ALA A 104 -4.43 4.57 5.86
N ASN A 105 -5.55 4.89 5.21
CA ASN A 105 -6.86 5.09 5.84
C ASN A 105 -7.77 3.85 5.73
N SER A 106 -7.24 2.69 5.31
CA SER A 106 -8.03 1.46 5.19
C SER A 106 -8.29 0.87 6.58
N GLN A 107 -9.52 0.98 7.05
CA GLN A 107 -9.95 0.50 8.38
C GLN A 107 -10.53 -0.92 8.35
N SER A 108 -10.75 -1.47 7.16
CA SER A 108 -11.22 -2.85 6.98
C SER A 108 -10.49 -3.56 5.84
N ALA A 109 -10.50 -4.88 5.91
CA ALA A 109 -9.92 -5.72 4.88
C ALA A 109 -10.54 -5.47 3.51
N ALA A 110 -11.86 -5.28 3.42
CA ALA A 110 -12.54 -4.98 2.16
C ALA A 110 -12.05 -3.66 1.53
N LEU A 111 -11.85 -2.60 2.34
CA LEU A 111 -11.25 -1.35 1.89
C LEU A 111 -9.79 -1.53 1.47
N LEU A 112 -9.00 -2.23 2.29
CA LEU A 112 -7.60 -2.50 2.01
C LEU A 112 -7.43 -3.29 0.70
N ARG A 113 -8.27 -4.30 0.49
CA ARG A 113 -8.33 -5.14 -0.71
C ARG A 113 -8.62 -4.30 -1.94
N LYS A 114 -9.64 -3.44 -1.87
CA LYS A 114 -9.99 -2.53 -2.95
C LYS A 114 -8.83 -1.60 -3.28
N ASN A 115 -8.25 -0.95 -2.29
CA ASN A 115 -7.16 0.01 -2.48
C ASN A 115 -5.89 -0.66 -3.03
N LEU A 116 -5.58 -1.88 -2.59
CA LEU A 116 -4.50 -2.69 -3.17
C LEU A 116 -4.81 -3.09 -4.61
N GLY A 117 -6.07 -3.41 -4.93
CA GLY A 117 -6.52 -3.69 -6.29
C GLY A 117 -6.34 -2.48 -7.22
N GLU A 118 -6.74 -1.29 -6.78
CA GLU A 118 -6.52 -0.05 -7.52
C GLU A 118 -5.03 0.24 -7.74
N LEU A 119 -4.23 0.06 -6.69
CA LEU A 119 -2.78 0.25 -6.77
C LEU A 119 -2.13 -0.71 -7.78
N LYS A 120 -2.60 -1.98 -7.82
CA LYS A 120 -2.18 -2.95 -8.83
C LYS A 120 -2.55 -2.49 -10.24
N VAL A 121 -3.79 -2.05 -10.44
CA VAL A 121 -4.27 -1.58 -11.74
C VAL A 121 -3.47 -0.37 -12.22
N LEU A 122 -3.19 0.58 -11.32
CA LEU A 122 -2.33 1.73 -11.60
C LEU A 122 -0.92 1.30 -12.03
N GLN A 123 -0.29 0.36 -11.30
CA GLN A 123 1.04 -0.13 -11.64
C GLN A 123 1.07 -0.83 -13.01
N GLN A 124 0.08 -1.69 -13.29
CA GLN A 124 0.00 -2.39 -14.59
C GLN A 124 -0.22 -1.41 -15.75
N TRP A 125 -1.02 -0.37 -15.54
CA TRP A 125 -1.21 0.69 -16.52
C TRP A 125 0.08 1.49 -16.73
N TRP A 126 0.79 1.84 -15.65
CA TRP A 126 2.09 2.49 -15.73
C TRP A 126 3.09 1.68 -16.54
N ASP A 127 3.26 0.40 -16.22
CA ASP A 127 4.22 -0.47 -16.90
C ASP A 127 3.92 -0.51 -18.42
N ARG A 128 2.64 -0.63 -18.78
CA ARG A 128 2.18 -0.63 -20.18
C ARG A 128 2.49 0.68 -20.90
N GLU A 129 2.12 1.81 -20.30
CA GLU A 129 2.31 3.13 -20.92
C GLU A 129 3.78 3.54 -20.97
N PHE A 130 4.56 3.18 -19.95
CA PHE A 130 5.99 3.41 -19.92
C PHE A 130 6.67 2.68 -21.08
N ILE A 131 6.42 1.37 -21.23
CA ILE A 131 6.93 0.57 -22.36
C ILE A 131 6.50 1.17 -23.71
N ARG A 132 5.24 1.61 -23.82
CA ARG A 132 4.73 2.19 -25.07
C ARG A 132 5.46 3.48 -25.46
N LEU A 133 5.79 4.33 -24.49
CA LEU A 133 6.44 5.63 -24.72
C LEU A 133 7.96 5.54 -24.86
N THR A 134 8.62 4.62 -24.16
CA THR A 134 10.09 4.53 -24.13
C THR A 134 10.64 3.40 -25.01
N GLY A 135 9.84 2.38 -25.29
CA GLY A 135 10.31 1.14 -25.91
C GLY A 135 11.19 0.28 -24.98
N GLU A 136 11.41 0.71 -23.74
CA GLU A 136 12.17 -0.02 -22.73
C GLU A 136 11.20 -0.86 -21.90
N LEU A 137 11.58 -2.11 -21.63
CA LEU A 137 10.95 -2.87 -20.55
C LEU A 137 11.11 -2.04 -19.27
N ALA A 138 9.99 -1.70 -18.63
CA ALA A 138 9.99 -1.04 -17.33
C ALA A 138 10.97 -1.81 -16.42
N VAL A 139 12.09 -1.17 -16.09
CA VAL A 139 13.16 -1.82 -15.32
C VAL A 139 12.54 -2.26 -14.00
N GLU A 140 12.49 -3.58 -13.76
CA GLU A 140 12.08 -4.13 -12.48
C GLU A 140 12.91 -3.43 -11.41
N PRO A 141 12.32 -2.69 -10.45
CA PRO A 141 13.08 -2.18 -9.34
C PRO A 141 13.55 -3.42 -8.57
N THR A 142 14.83 -3.77 -8.80
CA THR A 142 15.55 -4.72 -7.96
C THR A 142 15.27 -4.28 -6.54
N VAL A 143 14.68 -5.16 -5.73
CA VAL A 143 14.31 -4.89 -4.34
C VAL A 143 15.59 -4.43 -3.63
N MET A 144 15.81 -3.12 -3.60
CA MET A 144 16.89 -2.53 -2.84
C MET A 144 16.42 -2.61 -1.41
N PRO A 145 17.11 -3.36 -0.54
CA PRO A 145 16.78 -3.36 0.88
C PRO A 145 17.09 -1.94 1.37
N SER A 146 16.08 -1.09 1.43
CA SER A 146 16.21 0.20 2.06
C SER A 146 16.56 -0.06 3.52
N LYS A 147 17.81 0.22 3.88
CA LYS A 147 18.20 0.48 5.27
C LYS A 147 17.26 1.56 5.82
N TYR A 148 16.96 1.50 7.13
CA TYR A 148 16.15 2.43 7.97
C TYR A 148 14.65 2.10 8.16
N PRO A 149 14.02 2.56 9.26
CA PRO A 149 14.46 2.70 10.66
C PRO A 149 13.64 1.78 11.59
N ASP A 150 14.09 1.61 12.84
CA ASP A 150 13.49 0.72 13.84
C ASP A 150 11.98 0.99 14.05
N THR A 151 11.16 0.01 13.66
CA THR A 151 9.69 0.01 13.74
C THR A 151 9.16 0.26 15.16
N SER A 152 10.00 0.06 16.18
CA SER A 152 9.68 0.31 17.58
C SER A 152 9.62 1.81 17.91
N ALA A 153 10.35 2.66 17.16
CA ALA A 153 10.31 4.11 17.34
C ALA A 153 9.05 4.75 16.73
N MET A 154 8.56 4.21 15.61
CA MET A 154 7.31 4.68 14.96
C MET A 154 6.06 4.31 15.77
N ARG A 155 6.02 3.15 16.44
CA ARG A 155 4.91 2.80 17.36
C ARG A 155 4.81 3.75 18.55
N LYS A 156 5.92 4.37 18.99
CA LYS A 156 5.95 5.35 20.08
C LYS A 156 5.51 6.76 19.68
N SER A 157 5.72 7.17 18.42
CA SER A 157 5.29 8.50 17.97
C SER A 157 3.78 8.59 17.73
N ILE A 158 3.14 7.49 17.34
CA ILE A 158 1.70 7.43 17.04
C ILE A 158 0.84 7.42 18.32
N LYS A 159 1.36 6.92 19.45
CA LYS A 159 0.65 6.95 20.75
C LYS A 159 0.64 8.31 21.47
N HIS A 160 1.38 9.30 20.98
CA HIS A 160 1.51 10.63 21.62
C HIS A 160 1.07 11.81 20.76
N SER A 161 0.55 11.57 19.56
CA SER A 161 0.13 12.64 18.66
C SER A 161 -1.40 12.69 18.59
N ASP A 162 -1.97 13.57 19.42
CA ASP A 162 -3.29 14.12 19.18
C ASP A 162 -3.36 14.63 17.73
N PHE A 163 -4.43 14.22 17.06
CA PHE A 163 -4.83 14.58 15.72
C PHE A 163 -4.48 16.04 15.36
N SER A 164 -3.44 16.22 14.55
CA SER A 164 -3.27 17.37 13.65
C SER A 164 -2.09 17.09 12.72
N PHE A 165 -2.35 16.86 11.44
CA PHE A 165 -1.32 17.08 10.42
C PHE A 165 -1.92 17.49 9.08
N ALA A 166 -2.30 18.77 9.03
CA ALA A 166 -2.03 19.58 7.85
C ALA A 166 -0.56 20.03 7.93
N SER A 167 0.15 20.00 6.80
CA SER A 167 1.34 20.82 6.51
C SER A 167 2.79 20.29 6.65
N GLU A 168 3.13 19.15 7.27
CA GLU A 168 4.55 18.70 7.29
C GLU A 168 4.72 17.23 6.91
N ASN A 169 4.64 16.95 5.61
CA ASN A 169 5.22 15.74 5.03
C ASN A 169 6.09 16.09 3.81
N VAL A 170 6.73 17.27 3.85
CA VAL A 170 7.63 17.74 2.78
C VAL A 170 8.96 16.99 2.78
N ASP A 171 9.34 16.37 3.91
CA ASP A 171 10.67 15.74 4.08
C ASP A 171 10.76 14.28 3.62
N LEU A 172 9.65 13.60 3.37
CA LEU A 172 9.65 12.24 2.78
C LEU A 172 9.91 12.24 1.25
N LEU A 173 9.94 13.43 0.63
CA LEU A 173 10.15 13.62 -0.81
C LEU A 173 11.58 14.08 -1.17
N LEU A 174 12.44 14.34 -0.18
CA LEU A 174 13.81 14.80 -0.40
C LEU A 174 14.69 13.86 -1.24
N PRO A 175 14.68 12.51 -1.03
CA PRO A 175 15.51 11.63 -1.85
C PRO A 175 15.12 11.62 -3.33
N PHE A 176 13.84 11.86 -3.64
CA PHE A 176 13.32 11.87 -5.01
C PHE A 176 13.62 13.19 -5.74
N LYS A 177 13.66 14.32 -5.02
CA LYS A 177 14.05 15.62 -5.59
C LYS A 177 15.53 15.67 -5.97
N GLU A 178 16.40 15.02 -5.19
CA GLU A 178 17.83 14.95 -5.46
C GLU A 178 18.14 14.06 -6.68
N GLU A 179 17.45 12.93 -6.83
CA GLU A 179 17.61 12.03 -7.98
C GLU A 179 17.05 12.65 -9.28
N LYS A 180 15.89 13.35 -9.22
CA LYS A 180 15.35 14.12 -10.35
C LYS A 180 16.32 15.20 -10.83
N ASN A 181 16.97 15.92 -9.91
CA ASN A 181 17.96 16.95 -10.26
C ASN A 181 19.27 16.36 -10.81
N ARG A 182 19.64 15.13 -10.42
CA ARG A 182 20.79 14.41 -10.98
C ARG A 182 20.56 14.02 -12.44
N ILE A 183 19.37 13.50 -12.75
CA ILE A 183 18.99 13.07 -14.09
C ILE A 183 18.86 14.29 -15.04
N LEU A 184 18.27 15.40 -14.57
CA LEU A 184 18.16 16.64 -15.36
C LEU A 184 19.52 17.27 -15.68
N LYS A 185 20.53 17.16 -14.80
CA LYS A 185 21.88 17.67 -15.06
C LYS A 185 22.68 16.81 -16.04
N GLN A 186 22.37 15.52 -16.19
CA GLN A 186 23.03 14.63 -17.16
C GLN A 186 22.46 14.78 -18.57
N GLY A 187 21.26 15.36 -18.72
CA GLY A 187 20.62 15.60 -20.02
C GLY A 187 20.98 16.91 -20.74
N HIS A 188 21.89 17.74 -20.21
CA HIS A 188 22.28 19.04 -20.82
C HIS A 188 23.76 19.10 -21.25
N GLY A 189 24.40 17.94 -21.43
CA GLY A 189 25.79 17.83 -21.87
C GLY A 189 25.97 17.16 -23.22
N ARG A 190 25.17 17.53 -24.24
CA ARG A 190 25.49 17.33 -25.67
C ARG A 190 24.88 18.44 -26.51
#